data_AF-A0A842LTQ1-F1
#
_entry.id   AF-A0A842LTQ1-F1
#
_cell.length_a   1.000
_cell.length_b   1.000
_cell.length_c   1.000
_cell.angle_alpha   90.00
_cell.angle_beta   90.00
_cell.angle_gamma   90.00
#
_symmetry.space_group_name_H-M   'P 1'
#
loop_
_entity.id
_entity.type
_entity.pdbx_description
1 polymer ?
#
loop_
_entity_poly.entity_id
_entity_poly.type
_entity_poly.pdbx_seq_one_letter_code
_entity_poly.pdbx_strand_id
1 'polypeptide(L)'
;MDDQIAKSKLERYIKYTQKVLTEMAVYPPDESSLSSKLQYNLSLAKQYFEDSKYYFGRGDFITGLVCIAYCEGLLDACRNFGWLKYEWNLVDKD
;
A
#
# COMPACT_ATOMS: atom_id res chain seq x y z
N MET A 1 15.64 -18.99 8.72
CA MET A 1 14.77 -19.55 7.65
C MET A 1 13.54 -18.68 7.48
N ASP A 2 12.90 -18.27 8.59
CA ASP A 2 11.74 -17.37 8.58
C ASP A 2 12.04 -15.96 8.05
N ASP A 3 13.21 -15.38 8.38
CA ASP A 3 13.60 -14.05 7.90
C ASP A 3 13.72 -13.96 6.38
N GLN A 4 14.25 -14.99 5.72
CA GLN A 4 14.38 -14.99 4.26
C GLN A 4 13.00 -15.07 3.59
N ILE A 5 12.06 -15.82 4.17
CA ILE A 5 10.66 -15.88 3.71
C ILE A 5 9.99 -14.52 3.93
N ALA A 6 10.16 -13.91 5.09
CA ALA A 6 9.62 -12.59 5.41
C ALA A 6 10.17 -11.52 4.47
N LYS A 7 11.49 -11.53 4.22
CA LYS A 7 12.17 -10.64 3.29
C LYS A 7 11.59 -10.74 1.88
N SER A 8 11.51 -11.95 1.31
CA SER A 8 11.00 -12.15 -0.06
C SER A 8 9.51 -11.78 -0.17
N LYS A 9 8.70 -12.03 0.86
CA LYS A 9 7.31 -11.57 0.89
C LYS A 9 7.21 -10.05 0.92
N LEU A 10 7.99 -9.41 1.79
CA LEU A 10 7.99 -7.96 1.96
C LEU A 10 8.44 -7.24 0.69
N GLU A 11 9.54 -7.70 0.08
CA GLU A 11 10.04 -7.17 -1.20
C GLU A 11 8.96 -7.22 -2.29
N ARG A 12 8.23 -8.34 -2.37
CA ARG A 12 7.13 -8.51 -3.31
C ARG A 12 5.99 -7.52 -3.04
N TYR A 13 5.54 -7.39 -1.79
CA TYR A 13 4.44 -6.48 -1.43
C TYR A 13 4.83 -5.01 -1.63
N ILE A 14 6.09 -4.64 -1.32
CA ILE A 14 6.62 -3.31 -1.64
C ILE A 14 6.55 -3.06 -3.15
N LYS A 15 7.01 -3.99 -4.00
CA LYS A 15 6.92 -3.85 -5.47
C LYS A 15 5.48 -3.64 -5.93
N TYR A 16 4.53 -4.39 -5.36
CA TYR A 16 3.13 -4.38 -5.81
C TYR A 16 2.42 -3.11 -5.35
N THR A 17 2.58 -2.76 -4.08
CA THR A 17 2.04 -1.53 -3.50
C THR A 17 2.64 -0.30 -4.17
N GLN A 18 3.93 -0.30 -4.50
CA GLN A 18 4.54 0.80 -5.28
C GLN A 18 3.83 1.00 -6.61
N LYS A 19 3.57 -0.08 -7.35
CA LYS A 19 2.85 -0.03 -8.63
C LYS A 19 1.44 0.53 -8.45
N VAL A 20 0.69 0.03 -7.46
CA VAL A 20 -0.66 0.52 -7.16
C VAL A 20 -0.65 2.01 -6.80
N LEU A 21 0.24 2.44 -5.90
CA LEU A 21 0.34 3.84 -5.50
C LEU A 21 0.68 4.77 -6.67
N THR A 22 1.40 4.26 -7.68
CA THR A 22 1.76 5.01 -8.89
C THR A 22 0.65 5.02 -9.94
N GLU A 23 -0.08 3.91 -10.11
CA GLU A 23 -1.04 3.72 -11.21
C GLU A 23 -2.50 3.91 -10.83
N MET A 24 -2.83 3.95 -9.53
CA MET A 24 -4.22 4.06 -9.08
C MET A 24 -4.90 5.34 -9.59
N ALA A 25 -6.14 5.18 -10.04
CA ALA A 25 -7.02 6.32 -10.29
C ALA A 25 -7.74 6.69 -8.99
N VAL A 26 -7.84 7.99 -8.73
CA VAL A 26 -8.49 8.56 -7.55
C VAL A 26 -9.78 9.26 -7.97
N TYR A 27 -10.88 8.92 -7.31
CA TYR A 27 -12.22 9.46 -7.53
C TYR A 27 -12.75 10.02 -6.20
N PRO A 28 -12.41 11.26 -5.85
CA PRO A 28 -12.87 11.86 -4.61
C PRO A 28 -14.41 11.98 -4.61
N PRO A 29 -15.08 11.70 -3.47
CA PRO A 29 -16.50 11.97 -3.33
C PRO A 29 -16.77 13.48 -3.30
N ASP A 30 -17.96 13.89 -3.75
CA ASP A 30 -18.36 15.31 -3.81
C ASP A 30 -18.47 15.96 -2.42
N GLU A 31 -18.81 15.18 -1.40
CA GLU A 31 -18.90 15.67 -0.03
C GLU A 31 -17.50 15.95 0.54
N SER A 32 -17.26 17.21 0.93
CA SER A 32 -15.93 17.71 1.28
C SER A 32 -15.33 17.02 2.51
N SER A 33 -16.15 16.61 3.49
CA SER A 33 -15.68 15.87 4.66
C SER A 33 -15.20 14.46 4.30
N LEU A 34 -15.88 13.77 3.38
CA LEU A 34 -15.47 12.46 2.85
C LEU A 34 -14.23 12.60 1.97
N SER A 35 -14.13 13.64 1.14
CA SER A 35 -12.94 13.92 0.34
C SER A 35 -11.71 14.16 1.22
N SER A 36 -11.88 14.89 2.32
CA SER A 36 -10.83 15.10 3.32
C SER A 36 -10.39 13.80 4.00
N LYS A 37 -11.35 12.90 4.29
CA LYS A 37 -11.05 11.55 4.82
C LYS A 37 -10.29 10.70 3.80
N LEU A 38 -10.64 10.75 2.52
CA LEU A 38 -9.88 10.08 1.46
C LEU A 38 -8.43 10.57 1.44
N GLN A 39 -8.21 11.89 1.42
CA GLN A 39 -6.87 12.47 1.41
C GLN A 39 -6.06 12.07 2.65
N TYR A 40 -6.69 12.06 3.82
CA TYR A 40 -6.05 11.59 5.05
C TYR A 40 -5.63 10.11 4.95
N ASN A 41 -6.53 9.23 4.53
CA ASN A 41 -6.23 7.80 4.40
C ASN A 41 -5.15 7.53 3.33
N LEU A 42 -5.14 8.26 2.21
CA LEU A 42 -4.09 8.16 1.20
C LEU A 42 -2.74 8.66 1.72
N SER A 43 -2.72 9.75 2.49
CA SER A 43 -1.50 10.24 3.14
C SER A 43 -0.96 9.21 4.13
N LEU A 44 -1.83 8.63 4.95
CA LEU A 44 -1.47 7.61 5.93
C LEU A 44 -0.96 6.33 5.24
N ALA A 45 -1.63 5.86 4.20
CA ALA A 45 -1.18 4.70 3.42
C ALA A 45 0.24 4.92 2.85
N LYS A 46 0.52 6.11 2.32
CA LYS A 46 1.86 6.46 1.82
C LYS A 46 2.91 6.47 2.93
N GLN A 47 2.58 6.98 4.12
CA GLN A 47 3.51 6.95 5.27
C GLN A 47 3.86 5.51 5.65
N TYR A 48 2.86 4.62 5.76
CA TYR A 48 3.10 3.21 6.08
C TYR A 48 3.85 2.46 4.96
N PHE A 49 3.70 2.86 3.70
CA PHE A 49 4.53 2.36 2.61
C PHE A 49 6.01 2.78 2.77
N GLU A 50 6.27 4.05 3.13
CA GLU A 50 7.63 4.50 3.43
C GLU A 50 8.22 3.80 4.67
N ASP A 51 7.43 3.61 5.73
CA ASP A 51 7.84 2.86 6.91
C ASP A 51 8.20 1.41 6.55
N SER A 52 7.40 0.77 5.70
CA SER A 52 7.68 -0.58 5.22
C SER A 52 9.05 -0.67 4.52
N LYS A 53 9.36 0.27 3.63
CA LYS A 53 10.69 0.37 2.98
C LYS A 53 11.80 0.66 3.99
N TYR A 54 11.54 1.52 4.96
CA TYR A 54 12.49 1.85 6.03
C TYR A 54 12.88 0.59 6.81
N TYR A 55 11.90 -0.19 7.28
CA TYR A 55 12.14 -1.42 8.03
C TYR A 55 12.76 -2.53 7.18
N PHE A 56 12.39 -2.63 5.89
CA PHE A 56 13.09 -3.51 4.94
C PHE A 56 14.59 -3.20 4.87
N GLY A 57 14.96 -1.92 4.74
CA GLY A 57 16.36 -1.48 4.70
C GLY A 57 17.13 -1.72 6.01
N ARG A 58 16.42 -1.87 7.14
CA ARG A 58 16.98 -2.19 8.46
C ARG A 58 17.09 -3.69 8.73
N GLY A 59 16.53 -4.54 7.87
CA GLY A 59 16.46 -5.98 8.09
C GLY A 59 15.33 -6.42 9.02
N ASP A 60 14.44 -5.50 9.44
CA ASP A 60 13.27 -5.83 10.25
C ASP A 60 12.07 -6.13 9.35
N PHE A 61 12.07 -7.34 8.78
CA PHE A 61 11.09 -7.73 7.77
C PHE A 61 9.69 -7.95 8.34
N ILE A 62 9.58 -8.36 9.61
CA ILE A 62 8.27 -8.59 10.24
C ILE A 62 7.57 -7.25 10.47
N THR A 63 8.26 -6.26 11.03
CA THR A 63 7.68 -4.92 11.19
C THR A 63 7.34 -4.31 9.84
N GLY A 64 8.22 -4.47 8.83
CA GLY A 64 7.93 -4.01 7.48
C GLY A 64 6.69 -4.66 6.84
N LEU A 65 6.43 -5.94 7.13
CA LEU A 65 5.21 -6.65 6.71
C LEU A 65 3.96 -6.12 7.42
N VAL A 66 4.05 -5.77 8.70
CA VAL A 66 2.94 -5.13 9.42
C VAL A 66 2.63 -3.76 8.80
N CYS A 67 3.66 -2.98 8.49
CA CYS A 67 3.50 -1.67 7.84
C CYS A 67 2.85 -1.78 6.46
N ILE A 68 3.31 -2.70 5.60
CA ILE A 68 2.76 -2.84 4.25
C ILE A 68 1.32 -3.37 4.27
N ALA A 69 0.99 -4.30 5.18
CA ALA A 69 -0.38 -4.80 5.32
C ALA A 69 -1.35 -3.68 5.75
N TYR A 70 -0.90 -2.76 6.63
CA TYR A 70 -1.70 -1.60 7.00
C TYR A 70 -1.89 -0.64 5.82
N CYS A 71 -0.83 -0.40 5.04
CA CYS A 71 -0.91 0.37 3.79
C CYS A 71 -1.95 -0.23 2.82
N GLU A 72 -1.82 -1.51 2.49
CA GLU A 72 -2.71 -2.22 1.56
C GLU A 72 -4.16 -2.23 2.06
N GLY A 73 -4.38 -2.43 3.37
CA GLY A 73 -5.71 -2.38 3.98
C GLY A 73 -6.40 -1.01 3.87
N LEU A 74 -5.66 0.08 4.03
CA LEU A 74 -6.18 1.44 3.83
C LEU A 74 -6.58 1.70 2.37
N LEU A 75 -5.77 1.23 1.42
CA LEU A 75 -6.05 1.34 0.00
C LEU A 75 -7.29 0.54 -0.37
N ASP A 76 -7.38 -0.71 0.08
CA ASP A 76 -8.51 -1.60 -0.21
C ASP A 76 -9.81 -1.09 0.41
N ALA A 77 -9.76 -0.49 1.61
CA ALA A 77 -10.91 0.17 2.20
C ALA A 77 -11.40 1.35 1.32
N CYS A 78 -10.48 2.21 0.86
CA CYS A 78 -10.83 3.32 -0.04
C CYS A 78 -11.35 2.84 -1.41
N ARG A 79 -10.78 1.75 -1.95
CA ARG A 79 -11.30 1.08 -3.16
C ARG A 79 -12.72 0.57 -2.94
N ASN A 80 -12.99 -0.07 -1.80
CA ASN A 80 -14.32 -0.57 -1.45
C ASN A 80 -15.36 0.55 -1.33
N PHE A 81 -14.97 1.75 -0.91
CA PHE A 81 -15.83 2.94 -0.94
C PHE A 81 -16.03 3.54 -2.34
N GLY A 82 -15.37 3.00 -3.36
CA GLY A 82 -15.41 3.51 -4.74
C GLY A 82 -14.51 4.73 -4.98
N TRP A 83 -13.66 5.10 -4.01
CA TRP A 83 -12.81 6.28 -4.12
C TRP A 83 -11.50 6.02 -4.88
N LEU A 84 -11.13 4.76 -5.03
CA LEU A 84 -9.92 4.34 -5.76
C LEU A 84 -10.26 3.25 -6.77
N LYS A 85 -9.50 3.21 -7.86
CA LYS A 85 -9.52 2.11 -8.83
C LYS A 85 -8.10 1.71 -9.19
N TYR A 86 -7.78 0.45 -8.96
CA TYR A 86 -6.52 -0.20 -9.29
C TYR A 86 -6.71 -1.72 -9.27
N GLU A 87 -5.71 -2.47 -9.73
CA GLU A 87 -5.67 -3.92 -9.62
C GLU A 87 -4.37 -4.39 -8.97
N TRP A 88 -4.47 -5.43 -8.13
CA TRP A 88 -3.32 -6.13 -7.56
C TRP A 88 -2.72 -7.13 -8.57
N ASN A 89 -2.40 -6.65 -9.78
CA ASN A 89 -1.85 -7.49 -10.84
C ASN A 89 -0.43 -7.04 -11.24
N LEU A 90 0.54 -7.89 -10.93
CA LEU A 90 1.71 -8.02 -11.78
C LEU A 90 1.40 -9.06 -12.85
N VAL A 91 0.84 -8.62 -13.97
CA VAL A 91 1.27 -9.26 -15.20
C VAL A 91 2.64 -8.67 -15.44
N ASP A 92 3.69 -9.35 -15.01
CA ASP A 92 4.99 -9.15 -15.63
C ASP A 92 4.72 -9.49 -17.10
N LYS A 93 4.68 -8.46 -17.96
CA LYS A 93 4.64 -8.69 -19.41
C LYS A 93 6.01 -9.23 -19.77
N ASP A 94 6.13 -10.56 -19.74
CA ASP A 94 7.18 -11.28 -20.46
C ASP A 94 7.13 -10.92 -21.96
#